data_AF-A0A7C3KQI1-F1
#
_entry.id   AF-A0A7C3KQI1-F1
#
_cell.length_a   1.000
_cell.length_b   1.000
_cell.length_c   1.000
_cell.angle_alpha   90.00
_cell.angle_beta   90.00
_cell.angle_gamma   90.00
#
_symmetry.space_group_name_H-M   'P 1'
#
loop_
_entity.id
_entity.type
_entity.pdbx_description
1 polymer ?
#
loop_
_entity_poly.entity_id
_entity_poly.type
_entity_poly.pdbx_seq_one_letter_code
_entity_poly.pdbx_strand_id
1 'polypeptide(L)'
;MGRQSGFLRHRADDPRCGILPLRSGTGGKKCPHTAGVYRVWHRGYSFLINGHLHHPARMNMVNFLIPVLGYLAGSLPFSVWVTRRVKGVDVRDAGSGHATTTNTIRQAGFGWGALVLTLDIAKGFIPTWLALELSGETWVIALTAACAVIGHCWPLFAQFRGGMGLATFGGALLAVNWFAFVIGLGLLLFLTLVIHHGARASVMTGILIAPVFWLFNLRGLELWIAVAGGLVIAYRFLIDWNRKYRELWLDREKKQ
;
A
#
# COMPACT_ATOMS: atom_id res chain seq x y z
N MET A 1 67.48 -28.50 -48.38
CA MET A 1 66.34 -28.05 -47.54
C MET A 1 66.95 -27.29 -46.37
N GLY A 2 66.81 -26.00 -46.09
CA GLY A 2 65.98 -24.89 -46.56
C GLY A 2 65.64 -24.00 -45.34
N ARG A 3 66.33 -22.84 -45.19
CA ARG A 3 66.02 -21.56 -44.45
C ARG A 3 65.53 -21.62 -42.97
N GLN A 4 66.20 -20.98 -42.00
CA GLN A 4 66.30 -19.55 -41.64
C GLN A 4 65.11 -18.95 -40.82
N SER A 5 65.49 -18.36 -39.68
CA SER A 5 65.08 -17.05 -39.11
C SER A 5 63.63 -16.72 -38.72
N GLY A 6 63.43 -16.37 -37.44
CA GLY A 6 63.14 -15.00 -36.96
C GLY A 6 61.75 -14.35 -37.20
N PHE A 7 61.44 -13.37 -36.32
CA PHE A 7 60.37 -12.35 -36.41
C PHE A 7 58.93 -12.82 -36.11
N LEU A 8 58.04 -12.11 -35.40
CA LEU A 8 58.01 -10.85 -34.66
C LEU A 8 56.65 -10.75 -33.92
N ARG A 9 56.68 -10.15 -32.71
CA ARG A 9 55.72 -9.20 -32.08
C ARG A 9 54.18 -9.27 -32.27
N HIS A 10 53.55 -9.03 -31.11
CA HIS A 10 52.37 -8.18 -30.80
C HIS A 10 50.94 -8.71 -31.04
N ARG A 11 50.22 -8.93 -29.93
CA ARG A 11 49.01 -8.21 -29.42
C ARG A 11 48.39 -9.12 -28.35
N ALA A 12 48.28 -8.67 -27.09
CA ALA A 12 47.18 -7.85 -26.57
C ALA A 12 45.82 -8.58 -26.65
N ASP A 13 45.22 -8.71 -25.46
CA ASP A 13 43.80 -8.98 -25.17
C ASP A 13 43.31 -10.44 -25.16
N ASP A 14 43.37 -11.07 -23.97
CA ASP A 14 42.35 -12.03 -23.52
C ASP A 14 42.20 -11.96 -21.99
N PRO A 15 41.06 -11.51 -21.43
CA PRO A 15 40.84 -11.38 -19.99
C PRO A 15 40.36 -12.72 -19.41
N ARG A 16 41.28 -13.69 -19.30
CA ARG A 16 41.10 -14.86 -18.43
C ARG A 16 42.38 -15.12 -17.64
N CYS A 17 42.51 -14.44 -16.52
CA CYS A 17 43.39 -14.88 -15.44
C CYS A 17 42.83 -14.41 -14.11
N GLY A 18 42.17 -15.34 -13.41
CA GLY A 18 42.18 -15.34 -11.95
C GLY A 18 43.58 -15.68 -11.47
N ILE A 19 44.03 -14.96 -10.44
CA ILE A 19 45.25 -15.07 -9.61
C ILE A 19 45.21 -13.75 -8.80
N LEU A 20 45.29 -13.63 -7.48
CA LEU A 20 45.64 -14.48 -6.34
C LEU A 20 45.02 -13.79 -5.07
N PRO A 21 45.06 -14.41 -3.88
CA PRO A 21 44.56 -13.86 -2.62
C PRO A 21 45.56 -12.88 -1.98
N LEU A 22 45.15 -12.15 -0.93
CA LEU A 22 45.98 -11.84 0.27
C LEU A 22 45.24 -10.95 1.29
N ARG A 23 45.11 -11.51 2.51
CA ARG A 23 45.35 -10.92 3.86
C ARG A 23 44.78 -9.53 4.26
N SER A 24 43.95 -9.61 5.30
CA SER A 24 43.97 -8.87 6.59
C SER A 24 44.38 -7.40 6.65
N GLY A 25 43.52 -6.57 7.27
CA GLY A 25 44.01 -5.44 8.07
C GLY A 25 43.10 -4.23 8.16
N THR A 26 42.33 -4.16 9.25
CA THR A 26 41.98 -2.94 10.01
C THR A 26 41.21 -1.78 9.37
N GLY A 27 40.11 -1.41 10.04
CA GLY A 27 39.76 0.01 10.21
C GLY A 27 38.57 0.53 9.40
N GLY A 28 37.36 0.27 9.88
CA GLY A 28 36.15 0.94 9.39
C GLY A 28 35.12 1.07 10.50
N LYS A 29 35.22 2.15 11.28
CA LYS A 29 34.23 2.54 12.29
C LYS A 29 32.84 2.53 11.66
N LYS A 30 31.95 1.63 12.07
CA LYS A 30 30.53 1.71 11.69
C LYS A 30 29.87 2.78 12.54
N CYS A 31 29.58 3.93 11.94
CA CYS A 31 28.73 4.96 12.52
C CYS A 31 27.38 4.34 12.94
N PRO A 32 26.93 4.53 14.20
CA PRO A 32 25.56 4.24 14.57
C PRO A 32 24.67 5.41 14.13
N HIS A 33 23.36 5.15 14.00
CA HIS A 33 22.29 6.09 13.58
C HIS A 33 22.03 6.19 12.08
N THR A 34 21.21 5.26 11.57
CA THR A 34 20.14 5.47 10.54
C THR A 34 19.51 4.13 10.08
N ALA A 35 19.47 3.11 10.96
CA ALA A 35 19.24 1.72 10.56
C ALA A 35 17.80 1.17 10.80
N GLY A 36 16.82 2.04 11.07
CA GLY A 36 15.45 1.62 11.40
C GLY A 36 14.55 1.45 10.18
N VAL A 37 14.49 2.47 9.32
CA VAL A 37 13.51 2.51 8.21
C VAL A 37 13.99 1.70 7.00
N TYR A 38 15.28 1.77 6.65
CA TYR A 38 15.84 1.01 5.53
C TYR A 38 15.77 -0.52 5.71
N ARG A 39 15.70 -1.01 6.94
CA ARG A 39 15.70 -2.45 7.23
C ARG A 39 14.37 -3.13 6.91
N VAL A 40 13.25 -2.41 7.07
CA VAL A 40 11.90 -2.90 6.69
C VAL A 40 11.83 -3.08 5.17
N TRP A 41 12.33 -2.10 4.42
CA TRP A 41 12.30 -2.10 2.96
C TRP A 41 13.31 -3.07 2.33
N HIS A 42 14.53 -3.20 2.86
CA HIS A 42 15.52 -4.15 2.33
C HIS A 42 15.21 -5.62 2.65
N ARG A 43 14.50 -5.94 3.74
CA ARG A 43 14.02 -7.32 3.98
C ARG A 43 12.94 -7.71 2.98
N GLY A 44 11.98 -6.83 2.71
CA GLY A 44 10.99 -7.04 1.65
C GLY A 44 11.63 -7.17 0.26
N TYR A 45 12.62 -6.32 -0.06
CA TYR A 45 13.35 -6.40 -1.35
C TYR A 45 14.27 -7.62 -1.45
N SER A 46 14.92 -8.04 -0.36
CA SER A 46 15.74 -9.26 -0.34
C SER A 46 14.90 -10.53 -0.37
N PHE A 47 13.65 -10.47 0.13
CA PHE A 47 12.65 -11.54 0.02
C PHE A 47 12.14 -11.69 -1.42
N LEU A 48 12.09 -10.59 -2.19
CA LEU A 48 11.76 -10.61 -3.62
C LEU A 48 12.90 -11.14 -4.52
N ILE A 49 14.17 -11.07 -4.07
CA ILE A 49 15.34 -11.49 -4.86
C ILE A 49 15.85 -12.89 -4.48
N ASN A 50 15.83 -13.25 -3.20
CA ASN A 50 16.26 -14.57 -2.74
C ASN A 50 15.04 -15.47 -2.52
N GLY A 51 14.52 -16.01 -3.63
CA GLY A 51 13.63 -17.15 -3.57
C GLY A 51 14.29 -18.28 -2.79
N HIS A 52 13.57 -18.77 -1.77
CA HIS A 52 13.74 -20.02 -1.00
C HIS A 52 13.78 -19.78 0.51
N LEU A 53 12.59 -19.90 1.11
CA LEU A 53 12.26 -21.02 2.00
C LEU A 53 10.75 -21.28 1.83
N HIS A 54 10.41 -22.08 0.83
CA HIS A 54 9.12 -22.76 0.80
C HIS A 54 9.08 -23.67 2.04
N HIS A 55 8.48 -23.21 3.13
CA HIS A 55 7.93 -24.14 4.09
C HIS A 55 6.71 -24.78 3.42
N PRO A 56 6.72 -26.09 3.15
CA PRO A 56 5.62 -26.74 2.45
C PRO A 56 4.34 -26.58 3.26
N ALA A 57 3.34 -25.94 2.63
CA ALA A 57 1.89 -26.08 2.80
C ALA A 57 1.39 -26.60 4.17
N ARG A 58 1.87 -26.04 5.28
CA ARG A 58 1.18 -26.20 6.55
C ARG A 58 0.14 -25.09 6.57
N MET A 59 -1.12 -25.45 6.35
CA MET A 59 -2.27 -24.57 6.63
C MET A 59 -2.25 -24.26 8.12
N ASN A 60 -1.43 -23.29 8.49
CA ASN A 60 -1.22 -22.87 9.86
C ASN A 60 -2.45 -22.08 10.27
N MET A 61 -2.94 -22.27 11.49
CA MET A 61 -4.04 -21.50 12.07
C MET A 61 -3.86 -19.97 11.88
N VAL A 62 -2.60 -19.54 11.82
CA VAL A 62 -2.14 -18.20 11.46
C VAL A 62 -2.71 -17.69 10.11
N ASN A 63 -2.76 -18.51 9.07
CA ASN A 63 -3.25 -18.13 7.73
C ASN A 63 -4.75 -17.78 7.73
N PHE A 64 -5.52 -18.35 8.65
CA PHE A 64 -6.93 -18.03 8.84
C PHE A 64 -7.16 -16.87 9.81
N LEU A 65 -6.30 -16.74 10.83
CA LEU A 65 -6.46 -15.74 11.88
C LEU A 65 -6.03 -14.33 11.43
N ILE A 66 -4.98 -14.22 10.62
CA ILE A 66 -4.46 -12.91 10.18
C ILE A 66 -5.47 -12.12 9.34
N PRO A 67 -6.18 -12.71 8.35
CA PRO A 67 -7.22 -11.98 7.64
C PRO A 67 -8.34 -11.45 8.55
N VAL A 68 -8.73 -12.23 9.56
CA VAL A 68 -9.70 -11.80 10.59
C VAL A 68 -9.17 -10.61 11.37
N LEU A 69 -7.91 -10.64 11.79
CA LEU A 69 -7.25 -9.49 12.42
C LEU A 69 -7.20 -8.28 11.50
N GLY A 70 -6.98 -8.49 10.19
CA GLY A 70 -7.08 -7.44 9.17
C GLY A 70 -8.45 -6.76 9.19
N TYR A 71 -9.53 -7.54 9.18
CA TYR A 71 -10.89 -7.01 9.27
C TYR A 71 -11.15 -6.23 10.57
N LEU A 72 -10.71 -6.77 11.71
CA LEU A 72 -10.89 -6.11 13.01
C LEU A 72 -10.10 -4.80 13.11
N ALA A 73 -8.85 -4.78 12.64
CA ALA A 73 -8.03 -3.57 12.57
C ALA A 73 -8.63 -2.52 11.62
N GLY A 74 -9.08 -2.95 10.44
CA GLY A 74 -9.77 -2.10 9.48
C GLY A 74 -11.07 -1.51 10.01
N SER A 75 -11.79 -2.28 10.84
CA SER A 75 -13.07 -1.90 11.45
C SER A 75 -12.97 -0.77 12.48
N LEU A 76 -11.76 -0.35 12.88
CA LEU A 76 -11.56 0.78 13.78
C LEU A 76 -11.99 2.10 13.09
N PRO A 77 -13.06 2.77 13.59
CA PRO A 77 -13.66 3.92 12.94
C PRO A 77 -13.04 5.22 13.47
N PHE A 78 -11.74 5.42 13.22
CA PHE A 78 -10.98 6.55 13.77
C PHE A 78 -11.60 7.92 13.45
N SER A 79 -12.11 8.11 12.24
CA SER A 79 -12.81 9.34 11.85
C SER A 79 -14.02 9.63 12.75
N VAL A 80 -14.85 8.62 13.03
CA VAL A 80 -16.01 8.75 13.93
C VAL A 80 -15.57 9.07 15.35
N TRP A 81 -14.54 8.39 15.87
CA TRP A 81 -14.05 8.62 17.21
C TRP A 81 -13.45 10.02 17.38
N VAL A 82 -12.63 10.45 16.43
CA VAL A 82 -11.97 11.76 16.46
C VAL A 82 -13.00 12.89 16.37
N THR A 83 -13.93 12.87 15.40
CA THR A 83 -14.90 13.97 15.28
C THR A 83 -15.86 14.04 16.46
N ARG A 84 -16.32 12.90 16.98
CA ARG A 84 -17.20 12.88 18.17
C ARG A 84 -16.49 13.43 19.40
N ARG A 85 -15.20 13.14 19.57
CA ARG A 85 -14.43 13.61 20.74
C ARG A 85 -14.07 15.08 20.66
N VAL A 86 -13.73 15.59 19.47
CA VAL A 86 -13.24 16.97 19.30
C VAL A 86 -14.39 17.96 19.11
N LYS A 87 -15.45 17.55 18.42
CA LYS A 87 -16.54 18.46 18.00
C LYS A 87 -17.92 18.02 18.48
N GLY A 88 -18.06 16.85 19.10
CA GLY A 88 -19.36 16.32 19.51
C GLY A 88 -20.25 15.88 18.35
N VAL A 89 -19.74 15.85 17.12
CA VAL A 89 -20.49 15.52 15.90
C VAL A 89 -20.05 14.19 15.31
N ASP A 90 -20.99 13.48 14.69
CA ASP A 90 -20.67 12.31 13.90
C ASP A 90 -20.19 12.74 12.52
N VAL A 91 -19.00 12.26 12.11
CA VAL A 91 -18.46 12.53 10.78
C VAL A 91 -19.44 12.16 9.67
N ARG A 92 -20.33 11.19 9.90
CA ARG A 92 -21.28 10.68 8.89
C ARG A 92 -22.50 11.58 8.69
N ASP A 93 -22.68 12.63 9.49
CA ASP A 93 -23.85 13.49 9.42
C ASP A 93 -23.67 14.66 8.44
N ALA A 94 -22.46 14.90 7.94
CA ALA A 94 -22.17 15.98 6.99
C ALA A 94 -21.54 15.48 5.67
N GLY A 95 -21.55 16.36 4.65
CA GLY A 95 -20.88 16.17 3.38
C GLY A 95 -21.33 14.92 2.61
N SER A 96 -20.42 13.98 2.45
CA SER A 96 -20.67 12.73 1.71
C SER A 96 -21.38 11.65 2.50
N GLY A 97 -21.57 11.85 3.81
CA GLY A 97 -22.09 10.84 4.72
C GLY A 97 -21.14 9.67 5.00
N HIS A 98 -19.90 9.73 4.48
CA HIS A 98 -18.88 8.72 4.69
C HIS A 98 -17.91 9.13 5.81
N ALA A 99 -17.42 8.13 6.52
CA ALA A 99 -16.46 8.28 7.60
C ALA A 99 -15.02 8.41 7.06
N THR A 100 -14.72 9.49 6.35
CA THR A 100 -13.44 9.69 5.62
C THR A 100 -12.60 10.84 6.17
N THR A 101 -11.32 10.84 5.81
CA THR A 101 -10.39 11.97 6.02
C THR A 101 -10.96 13.29 5.49
N THR A 102 -11.45 13.32 4.24
CA THR A 102 -11.98 14.55 3.63
C THR A 102 -13.11 15.15 4.46
N ASN A 103 -13.99 14.30 5.00
CA ASN A 103 -15.10 14.76 5.81
C ASN A 103 -14.66 15.18 7.22
N THR A 104 -13.67 14.49 7.78
CA THR A 104 -13.00 14.87 9.02
C THR A 104 -12.35 16.26 8.89
N ILE A 105 -11.66 16.55 7.79
CA ILE A 105 -11.06 17.87 7.53
C ILE A 105 -12.14 18.97 7.54
N ARG A 106 -13.31 18.70 6.96
CA ARG A 106 -14.40 19.67 6.90
C ARG A 106 -15.01 19.96 8.27
N GLN A 107 -15.15 18.96 9.12
CA GLN A 107 -15.84 19.09 10.40
C GLN A 107 -14.92 19.45 11.56
N ALA A 108 -13.74 18.83 11.63
CA ALA A 108 -12.79 18.98 12.73
C ALA A 108 -11.57 19.83 12.37
N GLY A 109 -11.28 20.06 11.08
CA GLY A 109 -10.12 20.83 10.61
C GLY A 109 -8.96 19.96 10.11
N PHE A 110 -7.99 20.60 9.44
CA PHE A 110 -6.90 19.91 8.74
C PHE A 110 -6.05 19.02 9.65
N GLY A 111 -5.67 19.50 10.84
CA GLY A 111 -4.83 18.73 11.77
C GLY A 111 -5.45 17.39 12.18
N TRP A 112 -6.75 17.39 12.50
CA TRP A 112 -7.49 16.17 12.83
C TRP A 112 -7.73 15.27 11.63
N GLY A 113 -7.93 15.86 10.45
CA GLY A 113 -7.96 15.11 9.20
C GLY A 113 -6.65 14.38 8.90
N ALA A 114 -5.51 15.05 9.06
CA ALA A 114 -4.20 14.46 8.88
C ALA A 114 -3.98 13.29 9.86
N LEU A 115 -4.36 13.46 11.13
CA LEU A 115 -4.31 12.37 12.12
C LEU A 115 -5.14 11.16 11.68
N VAL A 116 -6.40 11.39 11.27
CA VAL A 116 -7.28 10.32 10.78
C VAL A 116 -6.72 9.65 9.54
N LEU A 117 -6.14 10.40 8.61
CA LEU A 117 -5.48 9.84 7.43
C LEU A 117 -4.34 8.90 7.82
N THR A 118 -3.46 9.33 8.73
CA THR A 118 -2.35 8.51 9.22
C THR A 118 -2.86 7.23 9.88
N LEU A 119 -3.91 7.32 10.70
CA LEU A 119 -4.50 6.15 11.36
C LEU A 119 -5.19 5.20 10.37
N ASP A 120 -5.88 5.73 9.36
CA ASP A 120 -6.52 4.94 8.32
C ASP A 120 -5.52 4.26 7.37
N ILE A 121 -4.34 4.87 7.14
CA ILE A 121 -3.20 4.22 6.47
C ILE A 121 -2.63 3.13 7.37
N ALA A 122 -2.39 3.43 8.65
CA ALA A 122 -1.80 2.50 9.61
C ALA A 122 -2.61 1.20 9.75
N LYS A 123 -3.95 1.28 9.79
CA LYS A 123 -4.80 0.09 9.90
C LYS A 123 -4.83 -0.78 8.64
N GLY A 124 -4.39 -0.27 7.50
CA GLY A 124 -4.12 -1.09 6.30
C GLY A 124 -2.70 -1.63 6.32
N PHE A 125 -1.74 -0.79 6.68
CA PHE A 125 -0.33 -1.14 6.71
C PHE A 125 0.00 -2.24 7.72
N ILE A 126 -0.40 -2.07 8.99
CA ILE A 126 -0.03 -2.95 10.09
C ILE A 126 -0.46 -4.41 9.85
N PRO A 127 -1.75 -4.72 9.55
CA PRO A 127 -2.15 -6.10 9.33
C PRO A 127 -1.54 -6.71 8.07
N THR A 128 -1.36 -5.94 7.00
CA THR A 128 -0.70 -6.43 5.77
C THR A 128 0.79 -6.71 6.02
N TRP A 129 1.48 -5.85 6.75
CA TRP A 129 2.86 -6.09 7.19
C TRP A 129 2.96 -7.32 8.09
N LEU A 130 2.03 -7.49 9.03
CA LEU A 130 2.00 -8.69 9.87
C LEU A 130 1.77 -9.98 9.05
N ALA A 131 0.95 -9.92 8.00
CA ALA A 131 0.76 -11.05 7.09
C ALA A 131 2.04 -11.41 6.31
N LEU A 132 2.82 -10.41 5.91
CA LEU A 132 4.12 -10.61 5.26
C LEU A 132 5.09 -11.35 6.20
N GLU A 133 5.16 -10.96 7.46
CA GLU A 133 6.10 -11.54 8.43
C GLU A 133 5.69 -12.93 8.91
N LEU A 134 4.38 -13.21 9.00
CA LEU A 134 3.88 -14.44 9.65
C LEU A 134 3.45 -15.56 8.70
N SER A 135 3.02 -15.24 7.47
CA SER A 135 2.50 -16.23 6.53
C SER A 135 3.39 -16.38 5.29
N GLY A 136 3.85 -15.27 4.71
CA GLY A 136 4.60 -15.27 3.45
C GLY A 136 3.80 -15.71 2.21
N GLU A 137 2.60 -16.26 2.39
CA GLU A 137 1.71 -16.71 1.32
C GLU A 137 0.99 -15.54 0.64
N THR A 138 1.18 -15.38 -0.67
CA THR A 138 0.62 -14.28 -1.46
C THR A 138 -0.89 -14.11 -1.27
N TRP A 139 -1.63 -15.23 -1.23
CA TRP A 139 -3.08 -15.20 -1.08
C TRP A 139 -3.53 -14.74 0.32
N VAL A 140 -2.79 -15.10 1.39
CA VAL A 140 -3.10 -14.67 2.76
C VAL A 140 -2.87 -13.17 2.90
N ILE A 141 -1.79 -12.66 2.31
CA ILE A 141 -1.44 -11.24 2.38
C ILE A 141 -2.47 -10.41 1.61
N ALA A 142 -2.82 -10.82 0.38
CA ALA A 142 -3.84 -10.16 -0.43
C ALA A 142 -5.22 -10.20 0.24
N LEU A 143 -5.60 -11.35 0.82
CA LEU A 143 -6.85 -11.49 1.56
C LEU A 143 -6.86 -10.61 2.82
N THR A 144 -5.75 -10.52 3.55
CA THR A 144 -5.63 -9.66 4.74
C THR A 144 -5.78 -8.19 4.38
N ALA A 145 -5.13 -7.74 3.31
CA ALA A 145 -5.29 -6.39 2.78
C ALA A 145 -6.74 -6.10 2.41
N ALA A 146 -7.39 -7.03 1.70
CA ALA A 146 -8.81 -6.91 1.35
C ALA A 146 -9.70 -6.85 2.59
N CYS A 147 -9.49 -7.73 3.57
CA CYS A 147 -10.22 -7.74 4.84
C CYS A 147 -10.06 -6.42 5.60
N ALA A 148 -8.88 -5.81 5.63
CA ALA A 148 -8.67 -4.49 6.22
C ALA A 148 -9.48 -3.40 5.51
N VAL A 149 -9.53 -3.42 4.17
CA VAL A 149 -10.36 -2.50 3.39
C VAL A 149 -11.86 -2.74 3.63
N ILE A 150 -12.29 -4.01 3.68
CA ILE A 150 -13.67 -4.41 4.01
C ILE A 150 -14.05 -3.88 5.39
N GLY A 151 -13.17 -4.04 6.39
CA GLY A 151 -13.39 -3.51 7.74
C GLY A 151 -13.53 -1.99 7.74
N HIS A 152 -12.73 -1.26 6.96
CA HIS A 152 -12.89 0.20 6.85
C HIS A 152 -14.23 0.58 6.19
N CYS A 153 -14.66 -0.16 5.17
CA CYS A 153 -15.89 0.11 4.42
C CYS A 153 -17.15 -0.22 5.24
N TRP A 154 -17.15 -1.38 5.92
CA TRP A 154 -18.22 -1.89 6.77
C TRP A 154 -17.67 -2.24 8.17
N PRO A 155 -17.36 -1.21 8.98
CA PRO A 155 -16.76 -1.37 10.29
C PRO A 155 -17.75 -1.97 11.29
N LEU A 156 -17.31 -3.05 11.95
CA LEU A 156 -18.06 -3.68 13.04
C LEU A 156 -18.38 -2.67 14.16
N PHE A 157 -17.41 -1.84 14.53
CA PHE A 157 -17.53 -0.90 15.66
C PHE A 157 -18.28 0.40 15.32
N ALA A 158 -18.81 0.55 14.08
CA ALA A 158 -19.59 1.71 13.68
C ALA A 158 -20.88 1.32 12.92
N GLN A 159 -21.49 0.20 13.30
CA GLN A 159 -22.78 -0.27 12.73
C GLN A 159 -22.70 -0.48 11.21
N PHE A 160 -21.56 -0.99 10.71
CA PHE A 160 -21.29 -1.24 9.28
C PHE A 160 -21.41 0.00 8.38
N ARG A 161 -21.33 1.21 8.95
CA ARG A 161 -21.36 2.48 8.23
C ARG A 161 -19.98 3.15 8.27
N GLY A 162 -19.14 2.82 7.30
CA GLY A 162 -17.75 3.28 7.20
C GLY A 162 -17.45 4.20 6.01
N GLY A 163 -16.19 4.20 5.59
CA GLY A 163 -15.68 5.02 4.49
C GLY A 163 -15.59 4.27 3.14
N MET A 164 -14.76 4.79 2.23
CA MET A 164 -14.52 4.25 0.88
C MET A 164 -13.26 3.35 0.80
N GLY A 165 -12.43 3.31 1.85
CA GLY A 165 -11.32 2.35 1.94
C GLY A 165 -10.01 2.74 1.27
N LEU A 166 -9.93 3.84 0.52
CA LEU A 166 -8.71 4.23 -0.22
C LEU A 166 -7.46 4.41 0.64
N ALA A 167 -7.56 5.10 1.78
CA ALA A 167 -6.41 5.32 2.66
C ALA A 167 -5.88 4.00 3.23
N THR A 168 -6.80 3.10 3.61
CA THR A 168 -6.49 1.75 4.10
C THR A 168 -5.89 0.88 3.00
N PHE A 169 -6.43 0.96 1.78
CA PHE A 169 -5.87 0.29 0.61
C PHE A 169 -4.46 0.80 0.27
N GLY A 170 -4.24 2.11 0.31
CA GLY A 170 -2.92 2.71 0.17
C GLY A 170 -1.94 2.25 1.25
N GLY A 171 -2.39 2.14 2.50
CA GLY A 171 -1.58 1.57 3.59
C GLY A 171 -1.16 0.12 3.34
N ALA A 172 -2.06 -0.71 2.81
CA ALA A 172 -1.72 -2.09 2.43
C ALA A 172 -0.70 -2.14 1.28
N LEU A 173 -0.85 -1.29 0.26
CA LEU A 173 0.16 -1.17 -0.81
C LEU A 173 1.51 -0.70 -0.26
N LEU A 174 1.51 0.27 0.65
CA LEU A 174 2.71 0.78 1.31
C LEU A 174 3.40 -0.29 2.17
N ALA A 175 2.69 -1.28 2.72
CA ALA A 175 3.32 -2.38 3.45
C ALA A 175 4.13 -3.31 2.53
N VAL A 176 3.70 -3.48 1.29
CA VAL A 176 4.35 -4.38 0.32
C VAL A 176 5.39 -3.66 -0.51
N ASN A 177 5.02 -2.52 -1.10
CA ASN A 177 5.84 -1.83 -2.08
C ASN A 177 5.53 -0.33 -2.13
N TRP A 178 6.50 0.52 -1.74
CA TRP A 178 6.33 1.98 -1.74
C TRP A 178 6.11 2.52 -3.15
N PHE A 179 6.71 1.88 -4.17
CA PHE A 179 6.54 2.30 -5.56
C PHE A 179 5.11 2.06 -6.02
N ALA A 180 4.50 0.92 -5.65
CA ALA A 180 3.09 0.64 -5.90
C ALA A 180 2.16 1.64 -5.18
N PHE A 181 2.49 2.01 -3.94
CA PHE A 181 1.78 3.07 -3.22
C PHE A 181 1.85 4.42 -3.94
N VAL A 182 3.04 4.84 -4.41
CA VAL A 182 3.22 6.10 -5.14
C VAL A 182 2.44 6.10 -6.46
N ILE A 183 2.47 5.01 -7.22
CA ILE A 183 1.66 4.86 -8.44
C ILE A 183 0.17 4.97 -8.12
N GLY A 184 -0.30 4.27 -7.09
CA GLY A 184 -1.71 4.30 -6.69
C GLY A 184 -2.16 5.68 -6.21
N LEU A 185 -1.32 6.37 -5.44
CA LEU A 185 -1.56 7.75 -5.01
C LEU A 185 -1.58 8.70 -6.22
N GLY A 186 -0.63 8.55 -7.15
CA GLY A 186 -0.59 9.32 -8.39
C GLY A 186 -1.84 9.14 -9.23
N LEU A 187 -2.31 7.90 -9.40
CA LEU A 187 -3.55 7.57 -10.11
C LEU A 187 -4.76 8.20 -9.44
N LEU A 188 -4.87 8.10 -8.10
CA LEU A 188 -5.95 8.71 -7.34
C LEU A 188 -5.99 10.23 -7.51
N LEU A 189 -4.84 10.89 -7.38
CA LEU A 189 -4.73 12.34 -7.52
C LEU A 189 -5.07 12.76 -8.95
N PHE A 190 -4.51 12.10 -9.96
CA PHE A 190 -4.81 12.35 -11.38
C PHE A 190 -6.30 12.24 -11.66
N LEU A 191 -6.95 11.14 -11.26
CA LEU A 191 -8.38 10.94 -11.46
C LEU A 191 -9.23 11.94 -10.68
N THR A 192 -8.79 12.35 -9.48
CA THR A 192 -9.50 13.36 -8.68
C THR A 192 -9.46 14.72 -9.36
N LEU A 193 -8.33 15.08 -9.98
CA LEU A 193 -8.18 16.32 -10.73
C LEU A 193 -8.99 16.31 -12.03
N VAL A 194 -9.05 15.19 -12.76
CA VAL A 194 -9.78 15.10 -14.04
C VAL A 194 -11.29 15.01 -13.82
N ILE A 195 -11.74 14.20 -12.85
CA ILE A 195 -13.17 13.93 -12.65
C ILE A 195 -13.83 15.01 -11.79
N HIS A 196 -13.04 15.80 -11.05
CA HIS A 196 -13.51 16.82 -10.10
C HIS A 196 -14.52 16.30 -9.05
N HIS A 197 -14.57 14.98 -8.86
CA HIS A 197 -15.51 14.33 -7.96
C HIS A 197 -14.83 13.17 -7.21
N GLY A 198 -14.43 13.42 -5.97
CA GLY A 198 -13.59 12.50 -5.18
C GLY A 198 -14.15 11.07 -5.07
N ALA A 199 -15.46 10.90 -4.87
CA ALA A 199 -16.08 9.57 -4.80
C ALA A 199 -15.94 8.78 -6.11
N ARG A 200 -16.20 9.42 -7.27
CA ARG A 200 -16.06 8.78 -8.60
C ARG A 200 -14.60 8.49 -8.92
N ALA A 201 -13.71 9.42 -8.60
CA ALA A 201 -12.27 9.22 -8.76
C ALA A 201 -11.75 8.04 -7.93
N SER A 202 -12.26 7.86 -6.72
CA SER A 202 -11.89 6.74 -5.84
C SER A 202 -12.17 5.38 -6.46
N VAL A 203 -13.28 5.29 -7.19
CA VAL A 203 -13.76 4.06 -7.81
C VAL A 203 -13.00 3.77 -9.07
N MET A 204 -12.85 4.79 -9.91
CA MET A 204 -12.01 4.70 -11.11
C MET A 204 -10.60 4.28 -10.70
N THR A 205 -10.08 4.76 -9.57
CA THR A 205 -8.80 4.29 -9.02
C THR A 205 -8.87 2.79 -8.68
N GLY A 206 -9.88 2.35 -7.92
CA GLY A 206 -10.03 0.93 -7.56
C GLY A 206 -10.16 -0.01 -8.77
N ILE A 207 -10.81 0.43 -9.85
CA ILE A 207 -10.97 -0.35 -11.09
C ILE A 207 -9.68 -0.34 -11.93
N LEU A 208 -9.02 0.81 -12.04
CA LEU A 208 -7.88 1.00 -12.92
C LEU A 208 -6.53 0.65 -12.27
N ILE A 209 -6.45 0.49 -10.95
CA ILE A 209 -5.18 0.23 -10.28
C ILE A 209 -4.52 -1.09 -10.71
N ALA A 210 -5.30 -2.16 -10.90
CA ALA A 210 -4.78 -3.45 -11.36
C ALA A 210 -4.22 -3.39 -12.80
N PRO A 211 -4.93 -2.87 -13.83
CA PRO A 211 -4.33 -2.74 -15.16
C PRO A 211 -3.17 -1.75 -15.18
N VAL A 212 -3.19 -0.69 -14.36
CA VAL A 212 -2.04 0.22 -14.22
C VAL A 212 -0.83 -0.55 -13.69
N PHE A 213 -0.98 -1.35 -12.62
CA PHE A 213 0.12 -2.18 -12.10
C PHE A 213 0.65 -3.17 -13.14
N TRP A 214 -0.23 -3.74 -13.95
CA TRP A 214 0.18 -4.59 -15.06
C TRP A 214 1.07 -3.85 -16.07
N LEU A 215 0.74 -2.60 -16.42
CA LEU A 215 1.53 -1.75 -17.33
C LEU A 215 2.90 -1.38 -16.75
N PHE A 216 3.00 -1.16 -15.44
CA PHE A 216 4.27 -0.88 -14.75
C PHE A 216 5.07 -2.14 -14.38
N ASN A 217 4.68 -3.31 -14.91
CA ASN A 217 5.32 -4.61 -14.64
C ASN A 217 5.30 -5.03 -13.16
N LEU A 218 4.34 -4.53 -12.38
CA LEU A 218 4.08 -4.92 -10.99
C LEU A 218 3.11 -6.11 -10.97
N ARG A 219 3.62 -7.30 -11.33
CA ARG A 219 2.82 -8.53 -11.50
C ARG A 219 2.82 -9.48 -10.28
N GLY A 220 3.46 -9.06 -9.20
CA GLY A 220 3.60 -9.85 -7.98
C GLY A 220 2.40 -9.72 -7.04
N LEU A 221 2.70 -9.68 -5.73
CA LEU A 221 1.72 -9.51 -4.67
C LEU A 221 0.93 -8.18 -4.80
N GLU A 222 1.55 -7.14 -5.35
CA GLU A 222 0.93 -5.84 -5.57
C GLU A 222 -0.30 -5.94 -6.47
N LEU A 223 -0.23 -6.77 -7.52
CA LEU A 223 -1.36 -7.00 -8.43
C LEU A 223 -2.51 -7.71 -7.72
N TRP A 224 -2.21 -8.71 -6.88
CA TRP A 224 -3.23 -9.43 -6.13
C TRP A 224 -3.92 -8.56 -5.10
N ILE A 225 -3.17 -7.70 -4.40
CA ILE A 225 -3.74 -6.68 -3.52
C ILE A 225 -4.59 -5.70 -4.32
N ALA A 226 -4.10 -5.24 -5.49
CA ALA A 226 -4.81 -4.33 -6.36
C ALA A 226 -6.15 -4.90 -6.84
N VAL A 227 -6.19 -6.16 -7.26
CA VAL A 227 -7.42 -6.85 -7.65
C VAL A 227 -8.35 -7.00 -6.45
N ALA A 228 -7.87 -7.57 -5.35
CA ALA A 228 -8.71 -7.87 -4.19
C ALA A 228 -9.27 -6.59 -3.53
N GLY A 229 -8.42 -5.60 -3.26
CA GLY A 229 -8.83 -4.31 -2.71
C GLY A 229 -9.63 -3.46 -3.70
N GLY A 230 -9.27 -3.49 -4.99
CA GLY A 230 -9.99 -2.80 -6.06
C GLY A 230 -11.43 -3.29 -6.20
N LEU A 231 -11.64 -4.61 -6.16
CA LEU A 231 -12.98 -5.22 -6.17
C LEU A 231 -13.82 -4.79 -4.97
N VAL A 232 -13.22 -4.72 -3.77
CA VAL A 232 -13.93 -4.26 -2.56
C VAL A 232 -14.35 -2.80 -2.70
N ILE A 233 -13.47 -1.93 -3.20
CA ILE A 233 -13.76 -0.50 -3.42
C ILE A 233 -14.84 -0.33 -4.50
N ALA A 234 -14.75 -1.10 -5.59
CA ALA A 234 -15.75 -1.08 -6.65
C ALA A 234 -17.12 -1.53 -6.14
N TYR A 235 -17.18 -2.63 -5.38
CA TYR A 235 -18.42 -3.12 -4.77
C TYR A 235 -19.01 -2.12 -3.78
N ARG A 236 -18.18 -1.52 -2.91
CA ARG A 236 -18.61 -0.48 -1.97
C ARG A 236 -19.33 0.65 -2.69
N PHE A 237 -18.83 1.03 -3.86
CA PHE A 237 -19.41 2.11 -4.63
C PHE A 237 -20.66 1.72 -5.41
N LEU A 238 -20.79 0.50 -5.90
CA LEU A 238 -22.04 0.05 -6.53
C LEU A 238 -23.24 0.26 -5.59
N ILE A 239 -23.03 0.05 -4.29
CA ILE A 239 -24.03 0.34 -3.24
C ILE A 239 -24.31 1.84 -3.10
N ASP A 240 -23.30 2.69 -3.29
CA ASP A 240 -23.40 4.15 -3.14
C ASP A 240 -23.63 4.91 -4.46
N TRP A 241 -23.87 4.23 -5.59
CA TRP A 241 -23.97 4.84 -6.92
C TRP A 241 -25.05 5.93 -7.00
N ASN A 242 -26.20 5.69 -6.34
CA ASN A 242 -27.32 6.63 -6.31
C ASN A 242 -27.30 7.58 -5.09
N ARG A 243 -26.22 7.59 -4.30
CA ARG A 243 -26.15 8.43 -3.11
C ARG A 243 -26.04 9.91 -3.49
N LYS A 244 -27.00 10.72 -3.06
CA LYS A 244 -26.92 12.19 -3.17
C LYS A 244 -25.95 12.73 -2.11
N TYR A 245 -24.85 13.31 -2.58
CA TYR A 245 -23.86 14.00 -1.74
C TYR A 245 -24.43 15.38 -1.37
N ARG A 246 -24.43 15.71 -0.07
CA ARG A 246 -25.15 16.90 0.44
C ARG A 246 -24.34 18.20 0.33
N GLU A 247 -23.02 18.10 0.20
CA GLU A 247 -22.11 19.24 -0.04
C GLU A 247 -20.87 18.74 -0.80
N LEU A 248 -20.80 19.01 -2.11
CA LEU A 248 -19.57 18.83 -2.88
C LEU A 248 -18.67 20.06 -2.68
N TRP A 249 -17.36 19.89 -2.83
CA TRP A 249 -16.38 20.98 -2.61
C TRP A 249 -16.64 22.22 -3.50
N LEU A 250 -17.43 22.02 -4.57
CA LEU A 250 -17.86 23.02 -5.56
C LEU A 250 -19.19 23.73 -5.21
N ASP A 251 -19.97 23.27 -4.24
CA ASP A 251 -21.24 23.95 -3.86
C ASP A 251 -21.01 25.23 -3.05
N ARG A 252 -19.75 25.65 -2.88
CA ARG A 252 -19.41 26.92 -2.23
C ARG A 252 -19.79 28.15 -3.07
N GLU A 253 -20.16 27.99 -4.34
CA GLU A 253 -20.43 29.11 -5.25
C GLU A 253 -21.89 29.55 -5.42
N LYS A 254 -22.85 29.08 -4.61
CA LYS A 254 -24.23 29.61 -4.68
C LYS A 254 -24.79 30.05 -3.32
N LYS A 255 -24.01 30.84 -2.61
CA LYS A 255 -24.51 31.74 -1.56
C LYS A 255 -24.03 33.16 -1.83
N GLN A 256 -24.61 33.79 -2.85
CA GLN A 256 -24.79 35.23 -2.94
C GLN A 256 -26.18 35.49 -3.53
#